data_AF-A0A1C6BP00-F1
#
_entry.id   AF-A0A1C6BP00-F1
#
_cell.length_a   1.000
_cell.length_b   1.000
_cell.length_c   1.000
_cell.angle_alpha   90.00
_cell.angle_beta   90.00
_cell.angle_gamma   90.00
#
_symmetry.space_group_name_H-M   'P 1'
#
loop_
_entity.id
_entity.type
_entity.pdbx_description
1 polymer ?
#
loop_
_entity_poly.entity_id
_entity_poly.type
_entity_poly.pdbx_seq_one_letter_code
_entity_poly.pdbx_strand_id
1 'polypeptide(L)'
;MEYTDTIAAIATAMGNSGIGIVRISGENAVEVAEKVFRTPGKKKLSESESHTIHYGYVYDGDEAVDEVLLMLMRGPRSYTAEDTVEIDCHGGMLVTRRILETVLKAGARLAEPGEFTKRAFLNGRIDLSQAEAVIDVINAKNEYALQSSVSQLRGSVSKEIHEIRDRILYEIAFIESALDDPEHISLDGYGEKLLGVVLSVKKKLEKLIRSSSNGRVVSEGIKTVILGKPNAGKSSLMNVLVGEDRAIVTDVAGTTRDILEEHIYLQGISLNVVDTAGIRDTEDVVEKIGVSRAMEEAKKADLIIYVVDGSRELDENDYQIMDFIKERKSVVLLNKSDLEPVVSADEVEKRSGHKVIGISAKEETGIDLLEEEIKSLFYEGEIDFNDQVMITNVRHVKALKDAFESMSMVENSIENGMPEDFYSIDLMDAYEKLGLIVGESVEDDLVNEIFSKFCMGK
;
A
#
# COMPACT_ATOMS: atom_id res chain seq x y z
N MET A 1 19.57 -0.30 -19.46
CA MET A 1 19.27 0.50 -20.66
C MET A 1 19.57 1.96 -20.33
N GLU A 2 20.42 2.65 -21.09
CA GLU A 2 20.61 4.10 -20.93
C GLU A 2 19.44 4.83 -21.64
N TYR A 3 18.56 5.43 -20.86
CA TYR A 3 17.53 6.35 -21.36
C TYR A 3 18.18 7.73 -21.52
N THR A 4 18.61 8.09 -22.72
CA THR A 4 19.28 9.38 -23.00
C THR A 4 18.31 10.51 -23.32
N ASP A 5 17.01 10.24 -23.36
CA ASP A 5 16.00 11.24 -23.70
C ASP A 5 15.57 12.06 -22.47
N THR A 6 15.08 13.27 -22.74
CA THR A 6 14.54 14.17 -21.70
C THR A 6 13.02 14.09 -21.72
N ILE A 7 12.42 13.81 -20.57
CA ILE A 7 10.97 13.65 -20.42
C ILE A 7 10.35 14.84 -19.69
N ALA A 8 9.09 15.10 -19.98
CA ALA A 8 8.27 16.08 -19.28
C ALA A 8 6.84 15.60 -19.05
N ALA A 9 6.25 16.01 -17.92
CA ALA A 9 4.84 15.78 -17.61
C ALA A 9 4.31 16.78 -16.58
N ILE A 10 2.99 16.82 -16.43
CA ILE A 10 2.33 17.55 -15.33
C ILE A 10 2.43 16.67 -14.08
N ALA A 11 3.02 17.18 -13.01
CA ALA A 11 3.28 16.44 -11.77
C ALA A 11 2.21 16.65 -10.67
N THR A 12 1.33 17.63 -10.87
CA THR A 12 0.18 17.92 -9.98
C THR A 12 -1.11 17.31 -10.51
N ALA A 13 -2.09 17.13 -9.62
CA ALA A 13 -3.43 16.72 -10.01
C ALA A 13 -4.03 17.69 -11.04
N MET A 14 -4.67 17.13 -12.07
CA MET A 14 -5.33 17.89 -13.12
C MET A 14 -6.66 18.44 -12.61
N GLY A 15 -6.65 19.69 -12.16
CA GLY A 15 -7.82 20.43 -11.70
C GLY A 15 -7.48 21.89 -11.45
N ASN A 16 -8.50 22.74 -11.35
CA ASN A 16 -8.28 24.14 -11.01
C ASN A 16 -7.71 24.23 -9.58
N SER A 17 -6.50 24.74 -9.47
CA SER A 17 -5.77 24.87 -8.21
C SER A 17 -4.94 26.16 -8.21
N GLY A 18 -4.36 26.51 -7.06
CA GLY A 18 -3.46 27.66 -6.97
C GLY A 18 -2.18 27.48 -7.79
N ILE A 19 -1.66 26.25 -7.86
CA ILE A 19 -0.35 25.94 -8.44
C ILE A 19 -0.44 24.67 -9.28
N GLY A 20 0.14 24.70 -10.48
CA GLY A 20 0.39 23.53 -11.31
C GLY A 20 1.90 23.33 -11.48
N ILE A 21 2.35 22.09 -11.56
CA ILE A 21 3.78 21.78 -11.73
C ILE A 21 3.99 21.04 -13.05
N VAL A 22 4.86 21.55 -13.91
CA VAL A 22 5.41 20.81 -15.06
C VAL A 22 6.84 20.40 -14.72
N ARG A 23 7.08 19.10 -14.64
CA ARG A 23 8.38 18.51 -14.32
C ARG A 23 9.09 18.06 -15.59
N ILE A 24 10.39 18.31 -15.68
CA ILE A 24 11.30 17.91 -16.76
C ILE A 24 12.45 17.13 -16.15
N SER A 25 12.82 15.97 -16.70
CA SER A 25 13.97 15.16 -16.24
C SER A 25 14.75 14.58 -17.41
N GLY A 26 16.07 14.53 -17.27
CA GLY A 26 16.99 13.92 -18.24
C GLY A 26 18.20 14.81 -18.52
N GLU A 27 19.13 14.30 -19.34
CA GLU A 27 20.42 14.97 -19.62
C GLU A 27 20.26 16.42 -20.14
N ASN A 28 19.20 16.67 -20.92
CA ASN A 28 18.93 17.99 -21.51
C ASN A 28 17.84 18.79 -20.76
N ALA A 29 17.44 18.38 -19.54
CA ALA A 29 16.35 19.03 -18.80
C ALA A 29 16.58 20.54 -18.60
N VAL A 30 17.82 20.91 -18.24
CA VAL A 30 18.21 22.32 -18.04
C VAL A 30 18.20 23.09 -19.35
N GLU A 31 18.71 22.49 -20.45
CA GLU A 31 18.72 23.13 -21.76
C GLU A 31 17.28 23.35 -22.29
N VAL A 32 16.41 22.36 -22.15
CA VAL A 32 14.99 22.47 -22.53
C VAL A 32 14.31 23.58 -21.74
N ALA A 33 14.53 23.64 -20.43
CA ALA A 33 13.99 24.69 -19.58
C ALA A 33 14.50 26.08 -19.98
N GLU A 34 15.79 26.24 -20.28
CA GLU A 34 16.38 27.52 -20.72
C GLU A 34 15.78 28.05 -22.03
N LYS A 35 15.35 27.17 -22.95
CA LYS A 35 14.75 27.60 -24.22
C LYS A 35 13.40 28.27 -24.03
N VAL A 36 12.65 27.88 -22.99
CA VAL A 36 11.27 28.34 -22.76
C VAL A 36 11.18 29.39 -21.65
N PHE A 37 12.14 29.43 -20.74
CA PHE A 37 12.11 30.30 -19.56
C PHE A 37 12.96 31.56 -19.75
N ARG A 38 12.42 32.72 -19.37
CA ARG A 38 13.12 34.01 -19.36
C ARG A 38 13.07 34.63 -17.96
N THR A 39 14.24 34.90 -17.38
CA THR A 39 14.35 35.51 -16.04
C THR A 39 14.80 36.98 -16.10
N PRO A 40 14.36 37.83 -15.16
CA PRO A 40 14.88 39.19 -15.00
C PRO A 40 16.34 39.18 -14.54
N GLY A 41 17.25 39.49 -15.45
CA GLY A 41 18.69 39.44 -15.23
C GLY A 41 19.30 38.38 -16.13
N LYS A 42 20.32 38.73 -16.92
CA LYS A 42 20.85 37.90 -18.02
C LYS A 42 21.59 36.62 -17.58
N LYS A 43 21.33 36.10 -16.37
CA LYS A 43 21.96 34.89 -15.86
C LYS A 43 21.28 33.67 -16.46
N LYS A 44 22.07 32.76 -17.02
CA LYS A 44 21.57 31.49 -17.55
C LYS A 44 21.23 30.52 -16.41
N LEU A 45 20.25 29.66 -16.62
CA LEU A 45 19.88 28.61 -15.65
C LEU A 45 21.03 27.61 -15.49
N SER A 46 21.73 27.30 -16.57
CA SER A 46 22.91 26.44 -16.64
C SER A 46 24.07 26.94 -15.77
N GLU A 47 24.15 28.24 -15.51
CA GLU A 47 25.15 28.90 -14.65
C GLU A 47 24.68 29.05 -13.20
N SER A 48 23.49 28.55 -12.87
CA SER A 48 22.92 28.62 -11.53
C SER A 48 23.28 27.39 -10.70
N GLU A 49 23.33 27.58 -9.38
CA GLU A 49 23.56 26.49 -8.45
C GLU A 49 22.36 25.55 -8.42
N SER A 50 22.56 24.31 -7.97
CA SER A 50 21.46 23.37 -7.79
C SER A 50 20.62 23.73 -6.56
N HIS A 51 19.36 23.30 -6.54
CA HIS A 51 18.38 23.52 -5.47
C HIS A 51 18.05 24.99 -5.24
N THR A 52 18.04 25.78 -6.31
CA THR A 52 17.67 27.20 -6.28
C THR A 52 16.37 27.45 -7.02
N ILE A 53 15.66 28.50 -6.61
CA ILE A 53 14.41 28.95 -7.20
C ILE A 53 14.67 30.20 -8.05
N HIS A 54 14.13 30.20 -9.26
CA HIS A 54 14.29 31.28 -10.24
C HIS A 54 12.92 31.83 -10.63
N TYR A 55 12.77 33.14 -10.48
CA TYR A 55 11.57 33.86 -10.92
C TYR A 55 11.68 34.27 -12.39
N GLY A 56 10.58 34.16 -13.14
CA GLY A 56 10.52 34.60 -14.53
C GLY A 56 9.23 34.24 -15.22
N TYR A 57 9.29 34.12 -16.54
CA TYR A 57 8.14 33.83 -17.39
C TYR A 57 8.45 32.68 -18.36
N VAL A 58 7.45 31.84 -18.62
CA VAL A 58 7.50 30.89 -19.73
C VAL A 58 7.00 31.57 -21.00
N TYR A 59 7.69 31.36 -22.11
CA TYR A 59 7.35 31.90 -23.42
C TYR A 59 7.16 30.80 -24.47
N ASP A 60 6.12 30.92 -25.29
CA ASP A 60 5.96 30.17 -26.54
C ASP A 60 6.27 31.14 -27.70
N GLY A 61 7.51 31.09 -28.20
CA GLY A 61 8.04 32.10 -29.11
C GLY A 61 8.21 33.47 -28.43
N ASP A 62 7.38 34.44 -28.83
CA ASP A 62 7.38 35.81 -28.28
C ASP A 62 6.20 36.07 -27.32
N GLU A 63 5.25 35.14 -27.22
CA GLU A 63 4.09 35.26 -26.33
C GLU A 63 4.45 34.75 -24.93
N ALA A 64 4.24 35.58 -23.90
CA ALA A 64 4.34 35.14 -22.52
C ALA A 64 3.14 34.23 -22.20
N VAL A 65 3.42 32.99 -21.80
CA VAL A 65 2.42 31.99 -21.45
C VAL A 65 1.98 32.17 -20.01
N ASP A 66 2.94 32.27 -19.09
CA ASP A 66 2.68 32.47 -17.66
C ASP A 66 3.88 33.06 -16.93
N GLU A 67 3.61 33.67 -15.79
CA GLU A 67 4.59 34.04 -14.75
C GLU A 67 4.81 32.85 -13.82
N VAL A 68 6.05 32.41 -13.64
CA VAL A 68 6.37 31.14 -12.97
C VAL A 68 7.54 31.26 -11.99
N LEU A 69 7.61 30.29 -11.08
CA LEU A 69 8.82 29.95 -10.36
C LEU A 69 9.40 28.67 -10.97
N LEU A 70 10.72 28.62 -11.09
CA LEU A 70 11.43 27.47 -11.63
C LEU A 70 12.43 26.96 -10.60
N MET A 71 12.32 25.68 -10.24
CA MET A 71 13.24 24.99 -9.34
C MET A 71 14.23 24.13 -10.14
N LEU A 72 15.52 24.40 -9.96
CA LEU A 72 16.60 23.65 -10.61
C LEU A 72 17.16 22.58 -9.65
N MET A 73 17.19 21.32 -10.06
CA MET A 73 17.83 20.22 -9.32
C MET A 73 18.81 19.48 -10.24
N ARG A 74 20.11 19.52 -9.93
CA ARG A 74 21.13 18.80 -10.69
C ARG A 74 21.28 17.37 -10.17
N GLY A 75 21.46 16.41 -11.08
CA GLY A 75 21.80 15.03 -10.73
C GLY A 75 23.14 14.96 -9.95
N PRO A 76 23.34 13.99 -9.04
CA PRO A 76 22.41 12.91 -8.64
C PRO A 76 21.39 13.34 -7.57
N ARG A 77 21.37 14.61 -7.17
CA ARG A 77 20.52 15.12 -6.09
C ARG A 77 19.18 15.62 -6.65
N SER A 78 18.40 14.69 -7.18
CA SER A 78 17.06 14.95 -7.71
C SER A 78 16.17 13.72 -7.52
N TYR A 79 14.88 13.80 -7.89
CA TYR A 79 13.97 12.67 -7.77
C TYR A 79 14.34 11.49 -8.67
N THR A 80 14.80 11.75 -9.89
CA THR A 80 15.23 10.72 -10.85
C THR A 80 16.72 10.40 -10.76
N ALA A 81 17.47 11.14 -9.93
CA ALA A 81 18.94 11.21 -9.95
C ALA A 81 19.55 11.77 -11.26
N GLU A 82 18.73 12.31 -12.16
CA GLU A 82 19.15 13.06 -13.35
C GLU A 82 19.05 14.57 -13.09
N ASP A 83 19.50 15.40 -14.04
CA ASP A 83 19.10 16.80 -14.04
C ASP A 83 17.56 16.91 -14.17
N THR A 84 16.95 17.65 -13.24
CA THR A 84 15.50 17.84 -13.13
C THR A 84 15.18 19.32 -12.97
N VAL A 85 14.17 19.77 -13.69
CA VAL A 85 13.62 21.12 -13.55
C VAL A 85 12.12 21.02 -13.27
N GLU A 86 11.64 21.76 -12.28
CA GLU A 86 10.21 21.92 -12.00
C GLU A 86 9.79 23.36 -12.30
N ILE A 87 8.72 23.51 -13.08
CA ILE A 87 8.11 24.79 -13.41
C ILE A 87 6.79 24.89 -12.64
N ASP A 88 6.78 25.74 -11.62
CA ASP A 88 5.63 26.05 -10.79
C ASP A 88 4.86 27.23 -11.42
N CYS A 89 3.73 26.92 -12.03
CA CYS A 89 2.87 27.86 -12.73
C CYS A 89 1.52 28.03 -12.02
N HIS A 90 0.68 28.94 -12.50
CA HIS A 90 -0.71 29.00 -12.04
C HIS A 90 -1.41 27.66 -12.35
N GLY A 91 -2.21 27.17 -11.40
CA GLY A 91 -2.84 25.84 -11.47
C GLY A 91 -4.07 25.72 -12.37
N GLY A 92 -4.15 26.54 -13.42
CA GLY A 92 -5.24 26.46 -14.40
C GLY A 92 -4.95 25.39 -15.46
N MET A 93 -5.92 24.51 -15.73
CA MET A 93 -5.78 23.40 -16.68
C MET A 93 -5.21 23.81 -18.05
N LEU A 94 -5.67 24.94 -18.59
CA LEU A 94 -5.22 25.45 -19.88
C LEU A 94 -3.76 25.92 -19.85
N VAL A 95 -3.36 26.65 -18.81
CA VAL A 95 -2.02 27.22 -18.71
C VAL A 95 -0.99 26.13 -18.45
N THR A 96 -1.27 25.18 -17.54
CA THR A 96 -0.36 24.04 -17.28
C THR A 96 -0.15 23.19 -18.53
N ARG A 97 -1.23 22.92 -19.29
CA ARG A 97 -1.13 22.19 -20.56
C ARG A 97 -0.33 22.97 -21.61
N ARG A 98 -0.53 24.28 -21.72
CA ARG A 98 0.21 25.13 -22.66
C ARG A 98 1.71 25.19 -22.33
N ILE A 99 2.07 25.23 -21.05
CA ILE A 99 3.46 25.13 -20.61
C ILE A 99 4.06 23.77 -20.97
N LEU A 100 3.35 22.67 -20.69
CA LEU A 100 3.80 21.34 -21.10
C LEU A 100 4.03 21.26 -22.62
N GLU A 101 3.06 21.71 -23.44
CA GLU A 101 3.20 21.74 -24.90
C GLU A 101 4.41 22.56 -25.36
N THR A 102 4.70 23.68 -24.68
CA THR A 102 5.86 24.53 -24.95
C THR A 102 7.18 23.80 -24.64
N VAL A 103 7.23 23.09 -23.51
CA VAL A 103 8.38 22.25 -23.11
C VAL A 103 8.61 21.11 -24.10
N LEU A 104 7.54 20.47 -24.57
CA LEU A 104 7.63 19.39 -25.56
C LEU A 104 8.19 19.92 -26.91
N LYS A 105 7.72 21.09 -27.37
CA LYS A 105 8.28 21.76 -28.58
C LYS A 105 9.77 22.09 -28.42
N ALA A 106 10.24 22.33 -27.20
CA ALA A 106 11.63 22.70 -26.90
C ALA A 106 12.60 21.50 -26.82
N GLY A 107 12.10 20.27 -26.93
CA GLY A 107 12.91 19.06 -27.08
C GLY A 107 12.64 17.94 -26.07
N ALA A 108 11.69 18.11 -25.14
CA ALA A 108 11.28 17.02 -24.25
C ALA A 108 10.27 16.09 -24.93
N ARG A 109 10.27 14.81 -24.55
CA ARG A 109 9.21 13.84 -24.83
C ARG A 109 8.19 13.82 -23.69
N LEU A 110 6.94 13.49 -23.97
CA LEU A 110 5.96 13.22 -22.93
C LEU A 110 6.36 11.96 -22.14
N ALA A 111 6.41 12.06 -20.82
CA ALA A 111 6.73 10.92 -19.95
C ALA A 111 5.64 9.82 -20.02
N GLU A 112 6.04 8.57 -19.94
CA GLU A 112 5.16 7.44 -19.72
C GLU A 112 4.66 7.37 -18.27
N PRO A 113 3.56 6.66 -17.98
CA PRO A 113 3.11 6.41 -16.59
C PRO A 113 4.24 5.77 -15.76
N GLY A 114 4.52 6.32 -14.58
CA GLY A 114 5.57 5.79 -13.70
C GLY A 114 7.00 6.12 -14.12
N GLU A 115 7.22 6.81 -15.24
CA GLU A 115 8.56 6.89 -15.84
C GLU A 115 9.57 7.64 -14.95
N PHE A 116 9.15 8.66 -14.19
CA PHE A 116 10.06 9.36 -13.28
C PHE A 116 10.54 8.45 -12.14
N THR A 117 9.64 7.67 -11.54
CA THR A 117 9.98 6.72 -10.47
C THR A 117 10.76 5.53 -11.04
N LYS A 118 10.43 5.09 -12.26
CA LYS A 118 11.21 4.07 -12.99
C LYS A 118 12.66 4.52 -13.19
N ARG A 119 12.88 5.77 -13.62
CA ARG A 119 14.24 6.33 -13.75
C ARG A 119 14.96 6.44 -12.41
N ALA A 120 14.25 6.83 -11.35
CA ALA A 120 14.82 6.85 -10.00
C ALA A 120 15.31 5.45 -9.57
N PHE A 121 14.54 4.40 -9.89
CA PHE A 121 14.93 3.00 -9.66
C PHE A 121 16.13 2.59 -10.51
N LEU A 122 16.07 2.82 -11.82
CA LEU A 122 17.14 2.44 -12.76
C LEU A 122 18.47 3.16 -12.47
N ASN A 123 18.41 4.38 -11.95
CA ASN A 123 19.60 5.14 -11.54
C ASN A 123 20.08 4.78 -10.13
N GLY A 124 19.49 3.77 -9.49
CA GLY A 124 19.91 3.27 -8.17
C GLY A 124 19.61 4.23 -7.02
N ARG A 125 18.73 5.22 -7.21
CA ARG A 125 18.34 6.15 -6.14
C ARG A 125 17.42 5.49 -5.12
N ILE A 126 16.57 4.60 -5.61
CA ILE A 126 15.58 3.83 -4.85
C ILE A 126 15.57 2.40 -5.36
N ASP A 127 15.19 1.44 -4.52
CA ASP A 127 14.95 0.07 -4.94
C ASP A 127 13.46 -0.15 -5.34
N LEU A 128 13.12 -1.36 -5.81
CA LEU A 128 11.77 -1.65 -6.28
C LEU A 128 10.72 -1.61 -5.15
N SER A 129 11.10 -1.98 -3.93
CA SER A 129 10.21 -1.91 -2.76
C SER A 129 9.90 -0.45 -2.39
N GLN A 130 10.89 0.43 -2.50
CA GLN A 130 10.71 1.87 -2.27
C GLN A 130 9.92 2.51 -3.40
N ALA A 131 10.10 2.07 -4.64
CA ALA A 131 9.30 2.54 -5.78
C ALA A 131 7.82 2.22 -5.57
N GLU A 132 7.46 0.99 -5.20
CA GLU A 132 6.09 0.60 -4.84
C GLU A 132 5.54 1.44 -3.68
N ALA A 133 6.35 1.74 -2.67
CA ALA A 133 5.93 2.59 -1.56
C ALA A 133 5.54 4.02 -1.98
N VAL A 134 6.09 4.54 -3.09
CA VAL A 134 5.70 5.87 -3.60
C VAL A 134 4.22 5.91 -3.97
N ILE A 135 3.70 4.88 -4.64
CA ILE A 135 2.29 4.83 -5.02
C ILE A 135 1.41 4.51 -3.82
N ASP A 136 1.90 3.68 -2.88
CA ASP A 136 1.17 3.35 -1.66
C ASP A 136 0.98 4.57 -0.76
N VAL A 137 1.97 5.47 -0.65
CA VAL A 137 1.83 6.75 0.07
C VAL A 137 0.75 7.64 -0.56
N ILE A 138 0.65 7.66 -1.89
CA ILE A 138 -0.33 8.51 -2.61
C ILE A 138 -1.75 7.94 -2.43
N ASN A 139 -1.87 6.63 -2.44
CA ASN A 139 -3.15 5.93 -2.36
C ASN A 139 -3.56 5.55 -0.93
N ALA A 140 -2.74 5.88 0.08
CA ALA A 140 -3.00 5.53 1.46
C ALA A 140 -4.36 6.07 1.92
N LYS A 141 -5.23 5.14 2.34
CA LYS A 141 -6.59 5.46 2.79
C LYS A 141 -6.69 5.68 4.30
N ASN A 142 -5.72 5.24 5.07
CA ASN A 142 -5.71 5.37 6.52
C ASN A 142 -4.30 5.65 7.06
N GLU A 143 -4.22 6.11 8.32
CA GLU A 143 -2.97 6.54 8.94
C GLU A 143 -1.94 5.40 9.04
N TYR A 144 -2.38 4.17 9.31
CA TYR A 144 -1.48 3.01 9.41
C TYR A 144 -0.89 2.63 8.05
N ALA A 145 -1.70 2.66 6.98
CA ALA A 145 -1.24 2.44 5.62
C ALA A 145 -0.20 3.50 5.24
N LEU A 146 -0.47 4.77 5.55
CA LEU A 146 0.46 5.87 5.30
C LEU A 146 1.77 5.68 6.06
N GLN A 147 1.71 5.41 7.36
CA GLN A 147 2.90 5.20 8.20
C GLN A 147 3.75 4.02 7.71
N SER A 148 3.12 2.90 7.36
CA SER A 148 3.80 1.72 6.79
C SER A 148 4.49 2.07 5.47
N SER A 149 3.78 2.75 4.56
CA SER A 149 4.29 3.14 3.24
C SER A 149 5.44 4.14 3.37
N VAL A 150 5.37 5.09 4.30
CA VAL A 150 6.46 6.03 4.61
C VAL A 150 7.69 5.30 5.17
N SER A 151 7.49 4.31 6.05
CA SER A 151 8.58 3.47 6.57
C SER A 151 9.26 2.69 5.45
N GLN A 152 8.47 2.07 4.56
CA GLN A 152 8.98 1.33 3.39
C GLN A 152 9.72 2.26 2.42
N LEU A 153 9.20 3.46 2.16
CA LEU A 153 9.85 4.49 1.33
C LEU A 153 11.21 4.91 1.91
N ARG A 154 11.33 4.95 3.25
CA ARG A 154 12.61 5.17 3.96
C ARG A 154 13.57 3.98 3.90
N GLY A 155 13.15 2.85 3.34
CA GLY A 155 13.98 1.68 3.10
C GLY A 155 13.91 0.61 4.20
N SER A 156 12.84 0.57 5.02
CA SER A 156 12.74 -0.43 6.10
C SER A 156 12.69 -1.87 5.55
N VAL A 157 11.91 -2.13 4.50
CA VAL A 157 11.87 -3.43 3.80
C VAL A 157 13.21 -3.72 3.12
N SER A 158 13.72 -2.77 2.34
CA SER A 158 15.02 -2.85 1.67
C SER A 158 16.12 -3.34 2.62
N LYS A 159 16.26 -2.68 3.77
CA LYS A 159 17.27 -2.99 4.77
C LYS A 159 17.14 -4.43 5.31
N GLU A 160 15.94 -4.86 5.69
CA GLU A 160 15.74 -6.24 6.18
C GLU A 160 16.07 -7.29 5.12
N ILE A 161 15.69 -7.04 3.86
CA ILE A 161 15.98 -7.95 2.75
C ILE A 161 17.49 -8.03 2.49
N HIS A 162 18.18 -6.88 2.43
CA HIS A 162 19.64 -6.85 2.27
C HIS A 162 20.36 -7.56 3.42
N GLU A 163 19.96 -7.34 4.67
CA GLU A 163 20.55 -8.04 5.82
C GLU A 163 20.43 -9.57 5.73
N ILE A 164 19.32 -10.09 5.18
CA ILE A 164 19.15 -11.54 4.97
C ILE A 164 20.01 -12.00 3.80
N ARG A 165 19.98 -11.27 2.68
CA ARG A 165 20.72 -11.61 1.47
C ARG A 165 22.24 -11.59 1.68
N ASP A 166 22.76 -10.64 2.43
CA ASP A 166 24.20 -10.56 2.76
C ASP A 166 24.67 -11.80 3.54
N ARG A 167 23.82 -12.31 4.45
CA ARG A 167 24.12 -13.54 5.20
C ARG A 167 24.12 -14.77 4.30
N ILE A 168 23.16 -14.87 3.39
CA ILE A 168 23.09 -15.98 2.43
C ILE A 168 24.29 -15.92 1.47
N LEU A 169 24.58 -14.74 0.92
CA LEU A 169 25.68 -14.52 -0.01
C LEU A 169 27.04 -14.86 0.61
N TYR A 170 27.24 -14.54 1.89
CA TYR A 170 28.45 -14.91 2.61
C TYR A 170 28.64 -16.44 2.66
N GLU A 171 27.60 -17.21 2.98
CA GLU A 171 27.69 -18.67 3.03
C GLU A 171 27.86 -19.29 1.63
N ILE A 172 27.23 -18.71 0.59
CA ILE A 172 27.46 -19.09 -0.81
C ILE A 172 28.94 -18.87 -1.17
N ALA A 173 29.46 -17.66 -0.95
CA ALA A 173 30.85 -17.31 -1.29
C ALA A 173 31.86 -18.20 -0.55
N PHE A 174 31.56 -18.60 0.69
CA PHE A 174 32.40 -19.52 1.44
C PHE A 174 32.42 -20.93 0.84
N ILE A 175 31.24 -21.49 0.49
CA ILE A 175 31.14 -22.79 -0.16
C ILE A 175 31.90 -22.78 -1.50
N GLU A 176 31.63 -21.78 -2.35
CA GLU A 176 32.28 -21.65 -3.66
C GLU A 176 33.81 -21.54 -3.53
N SER A 177 34.31 -20.73 -2.58
CA SER A 177 35.75 -20.63 -2.32
C SER A 177 36.38 -21.95 -1.87
N ALA A 178 35.65 -22.74 -1.08
CA ALA A 178 36.13 -24.04 -0.61
C ALA A 178 36.12 -25.11 -1.70
N LEU A 179 35.15 -25.05 -2.61
CA LEU A 179 35.09 -25.92 -3.79
C LEU A 179 36.20 -25.60 -4.79
N ASP A 180 36.56 -24.32 -4.93
CA ASP A 180 37.64 -23.86 -5.82
C ASP A 180 39.05 -24.14 -5.25
N ASP A 181 39.24 -24.10 -3.93
CA ASP A 181 40.52 -24.32 -3.26
C ASP A 181 40.44 -25.30 -2.05
N PRO A 182 40.19 -26.59 -2.31
CA PRO A 182 39.98 -27.58 -1.26
C PRO A 182 41.28 -27.93 -0.49
N GLU A 183 42.46 -27.54 -0.98
CA GLU A 183 43.73 -27.76 -0.26
C GLU A 183 43.93 -26.78 0.90
N HIS A 184 43.30 -25.60 0.83
CA HIS A 184 43.46 -24.52 1.80
C HIS A 184 42.19 -24.21 2.61
N ILE A 185 41.01 -24.61 2.13
CA ILE A 185 39.72 -24.34 2.78
C ILE A 185 38.96 -25.65 2.97
N SER A 186 38.78 -26.08 4.23
CA SER A 186 38.01 -27.28 4.56
C SER A 186 36.56 -26.95 4.89
N LEU A 187 35.64 -27.81 4.43
CA LEU A 187 34.21 -27.80 4.74
C LEU A 187 33.85 -28.77 5.87
N ASP A 188 34.82 -29.39 6.54
CA ASP A 188 34.56 -30.35 7.62
C ASP A 188 33.71 -29.72 8.74
N GLY A 189 32.54 -30.31 9.01
CA GLY A 189 31.61 -29.83 10.03
C GLY A 189 30.87 -28.53 9.65
N TYR A 190 31.02 -28.04 8.42
CA TYR A 190 30.38 -26.81 7.95
C TYR A 190 28.85 -26.91 7.95
N GLY A 191 28.29 -28.09 7.68
CA GLY A 191 26.83 -28.32 7.74
C GLY A 191 26.19 -27.90 9.07
N GLU A 192 26.84 -28.17 10.21
CA GLU A 192 26.32 -27.74 11.53
C GLU A 192 26.36 -26.22 11.71
N LYS A 193 27.43 -25.56 11.22
CA LYS A 193 27.55 -24.10 11.21
C LYS A 193 26.45 -23.48 10.33
N LEU A 194 26.30 -24.00 9.12
CA LEU A 194 25.32 -23.52 8.15
C LEU A 194 23.90 -23.70 8.68
N LEU A 195 23.59 -24.82 9.34
CA LEU A 195 22.29 -25.08 9.94
C LEU A 195 21.89 -23.97 10.93
N GLY A 196 22.83 -23.49 11.76
CA GLY A 196 22.59 -22.35 12.66
C GLY A 196 22.22 -21.06 11.92
N VAL A 197 22.85 -20.80 10.76
CA VAL A 197 22.52 -19.66 9.89
C VAL A 197 21.15 -19.84 9.24
N VAL A 198 20.87 -21.03 8.69
CA VAL A 198 19.61 -21.40 8.05
C VAL A 198 18.44 -21.20 9.00
N LEU A 199 18.50 -21.76 10.21
CA LEU A 199 17.44 -21.61 11.22
C LEU A 199 17.22 -20.15 11.63
N SER A 200 18.30 -19.38 11.74
CA SER A 200 18.23 -17.94 12.04
C SER A 200 17.57 -17.14 10.92
N VAL A 201 17.90 -17.44 9.65
CA VAL A 201 17.28 -16.80 8.47
C VAL A 201 15.82 -17.19 8.36
N LYS A 202 15.48 -18.49 8.48
CA LYS A 202 14.08 -18.97 8.48
C LYS A 202 13.24 -18.27 9.52
N LYS A 203 13.75 -18.07 10.74
CA LYS A 203 13.05 -17.33 11.80
C LYS A 203 12.79 -15.87 11.43
N LYS A 204 13.74 -15.20 10.77
CA LYS A 204 13.54 -13.83 10.25
C LYS A 204 12.46 -13.80 9.16
N LEU A 205 12.55 -14.71 8.18
CA LEU A 205 11.56 -14.83 7.09
C LEU A 205 10.15 -15.12 7.63
N GLU A 206 10.02 -16.03 8.59
CA GLU A 206 8.74 -16.35 9.22
C GLU A 206 8.14 -15.13 9.93
N LYS A 207 8.97 -14.31 10.62
CA LYS A 207 8.51 -13.07 11.24
C LYS A 207 7.96 -12.09 10.19
N LEU A 208 8.67 -11.91 9.07
CA LEU A 208 8.23 -11.05 7.97
C LEU A 208 6.94 -11.57 7.31
N ILE A 209 6.83 -12.88 7.07
CA ILE A 209 5.62 -13.51 6.51
C ILE A 209 4.43 -13.34 7.46
N ARG A 210 4.63 -13.53 8.77
CA ARG A 210 3.55 -13.32 9.77
C ARG A 210 3.08 -11.88 9.82
N SER A 211 3.96 -10.90 9.55
CA SER A 211 3.54 -9.49 9.49
C SER A 211 2.53 -9.22 8.36
N SER A 212 2.45 -10.07 7.33
CA SER A 212 1.62 -9.79 6.16
C SER A 212 0.13 -9.98 6.36
N SER A 213 -0.29 -10.83 7.30
CA SER A 213 -1.72 -10.98 7.63
C SER A 213 -2.30 -9.68 8.18
N ASN A 214 -1.49 -8.95 8.96
CA ASN A 214 -1.82 -7.64 9.50
C ASN A 214 -1.59 -6.55 8.43
N GLY A 215 -0.55 -6.71 7.60
CA GLY A 215 -0.23 -5.79 6.50
C GLY A 215 -1.39 -5.59 5.51
N ARG A 216 -2.08 -6.67 5.09
CA ARG A 216 -3.25 -6.54 4.20
C ARG A 216 -4.39 -5.74 4.82
N VAL A 217 -4.69 -6.01 6.09
CA VAL A 217 -5.75 -5.29 6.83
C VAL A 217 -5.41 -3.81 6.94
N VAL A 218 -4.14 -3.50 7.18
CA VAL A 218 -3.63 -2.12 7.23
C VAL A 218 -3.72 -1.45 5.86
N SER A 219 -3.29 -2.10 4.78
CA SER A 219 -3.21 -1.48 3.45
C SER A 219 -4.56 -1.36 2.74
N GLU A 220 -5.37 -2.43 2.76
CA GLU A 220 -6.61 -2.51 1.99
C GLU A 220 -7.84 -2.11 2.81
N GLY A 221 -7.78 -2.20 4.14
CA GLY A 221 -8.93 -2.08 5.04
C GLY A 221 -9.60 -3.43 5.33
N ILE A 222 -10.44 -3.45 6.37
CA ILE A 222 -11.13 -4.65 6.86
C ILE A 222 -12.38 -4.87 6.02
N LYS A 223 -12.46 -6.00 5.29
CA LYS A 223 -13.69 -6.37 4.59
C LYS A 223 -14.79 -6.68 5.61
N THR A 224 -15.79 -5.81 5.66
CA THR A 224 -16.80 -5.81 6.72
C THR A 224 -18.18 -6.08 6.16
N VAL A 225 -18.94 -6.95 6.82
CA VAL A 225 -20.35 -7.22 6.48
C VAL A 225 -21.23 -6.91 7.69
N ILE A 226 -22.29 -6.13 7.47
CA ILE A 226 -23.28 -5.81 8.50
C ILE A 226 -24.46 -6.77 8.40
N LEU A 227 -24.58 -7.68 9.37
CA LEU A 227 -25.69 -8.60 9.50
C LEU A 227 -26.74 -8.09 10.49
N GLY A 228 -27.96 -8.61 10.38
CA GLY A 228 -29.06 -8.24 11.25
C GLY A 228 -30.40 -8.45 10.56
N LYS A 229 -31.47 -8.51 11.33
CA LYS A 229 -32.83 -8.58 10.79
C LYS A 229 -33.24 -7.30 10.06
N PRO A 230 -34.32 -7.34 9.25
CA PRO A 230 -35.03 -6.13 8.85
C PRO A 230 -35.36 -5.26 10.08
N ASN A 231 -35.20 -3.95 9.97
CA ASN A 231 -35.48 -2.98 11.04
C ASN A 231 -34.63 -3.09 12.32
N ALA A 232 -33.58 -3.91 12.34
CA ALA A 232 -32.61 -3.96 13.44
C ALA A 232 -31.79 -2.66 13.58
N GLY A 233 -31.86 -1.77 12.58
CA GLY A 233 -31.16 -0.49 12.55
C GLY A 233 -29.81 -0.52 11.84
N LYS A 234 -29.58 -1.49 10.94
CA LYS A 234 -28.38 -1.57 10.08
C LYS A 234 -28.16 -0.29 9.25
N SER A 235 -29.21 0.22 8.60
CA SER A 235 -29.11 1.44 7.79
C SER A 235 -28.85 2.69 8.63
N SER A 236 -29.45 2.76 9.83
CA SER A 236 -29.16 3.83 10.80
C SER A 236 -27.71 3.78 11.24
N LEU A 237 -27.19 2.60 11.61
CA LEU A 237 -25.78 2.41 11.94
C LEU A 237 -24.87 2.83 10.78
N MET A 238 -25.19 2.43 9.55
CA MET A 238 -24.39 2.84 8.40
C MET A 238 -24.37 4.35 8.22
N ASN A 239 -25.50 5.03 8.35
CA ASN A 239 -25.55 6.49 8.23
C ASN A 239 -24.69 7.18 9.29
N VAL A 240 -24.69 6.67 10.52
CA VAL A 240 -23.81 7.18 11.60
C VAL A 240 -22.35 6.96 11.22
N LEU A 241 -21.98 5.74 10.85
CA LEU A 241 -20.60 5.40 10.48
C LEU A 241 -20.10 6.16 9.24
N VAL A 242 -20.97 6.44 8.26
CA VAL A 242 -20.64 7.25 7.08
C VAL A 242 -20.59 8.76 7.41
N GLY A 243 -21.36 9.19 8.41
CA GLY A 243 -21.49 10.59 8.81
C GLY A 243 -20.31 11.12 9.63
N GLU A 244 -19.64 10.26 10.40
CA GLU A 244 -18.55 10.66 11.31
C GLU A 244 -17.23 11.02 10.60
N ASP A 245 -16.94 10.44 9.43
CA ASP A 245 -15.66 10.69 8.73
C ASP A 245 -15.83 10.71 7.19
N ARG A 246 -16.49 11.75 6.67
CA ARG A 246 -16.29 12.16 5.27
C ARG A 246 -14.87 12.71 5.08
N ALA A 247 -13.88 11.82 5.00
CA ALA A 247 -12.67 12.14 4.26
C ALA A 247 -13.05 12.30 2.79
N ILE A 248 -12.68 13.43 2.20
CA ILE A 248 -13.03 13.82 0.83
C ILE A 248 -12.56 12.72 -0.13
N VAL A 249 -13.48 11.86 -0.58
CA VAL A 249 -13.25 11.00 -1.74
C VAL A 249 -13.19 11.94 -2.94
N THR A 250 -12.01 12.10 -3.52
CA THR A 250 -11.91 12.75 -4.82
C THR A 250 -12.65 11.87 -5.83
N ASP A 251 -13.74 12.40 -6.38
CA ASP A 251 -14.47 11.82 -7.50
C ASP A 251 -13.55 11.70 -8.72
N VAL A 252 -12.81 10.59 -8.84
CA VAL A 252 -12.21 10.21 -10.11
C VAL A 252 -13.30 9.48 -10.90
N ALA A 253 -13.91 10.20 -11.85
CA ALA A 253 -14.93 9.66 -12.72
C ALA A 253 -14.41 8.43 -13.48
N GLY A 254 -14.96 7.23 -13.20
CA GLY A 254 -14.66 6.06 -14.03
C GLY A 254 -14.85 4.67 -13.44
N THR A 255 -15.03 4.47 -12.14
CA THR A 255 -15.15 3.09 -11.59
C THR A 255 -16.60 2.60 -11.61
N THR A 256 -17.07 2.20 -12.79
CA THR A 256 -18.37 1.55 -12.94
C THR A 256 -18.37 0.12 -12.41
N ARG A 257 -19.37 -0.17 -11.57
CA ARG A 257 -20.18 -1.41 -11.51
C ARG A 257 -19.46 -2.70 -11.10
N ASP A 258 -19.03 -2.79 -9.84
CA ASP A 258 -18.89 -4.08 -9.15
C ASP A 258 -19.03 -3.84 -7.64
N ILE A 259 -20.21 -4.17 -7.08
CA ILE A 259 -20.58 -4.04 -5.65
C ILE A 259 -20.50 -2.59 -5.11
N LEU A 260 -21.59 -2.08 -4.53
CA LEU A 260 -21.54 -0.81 -3.77
C LEU A 260 -20.74 -1.08 -2.48
N GLU A 261 -19.42 -1.04 -2.55
CA GLU A 261 -18.55 -1.05 -1.38
C GLU A 261 -18.41 0.40 -0.88
N GLU A 262 -18.80 0.64 0.38
CA GLU A 262 -18.63 1.94 1.04
C GLU A 262 -17.38 1.87 1.93
N HIS A 263 -16.51 2.86 1.82
CA HIS A 263 -15.30 2.97 2.64
C HIS A 263 -15.59 3.85 3.86
N ILE A 264 -15.52 3.26 5.05
CA ILE A 264 -15.76 3.92 6.32
C ILE A 264 -14.43 4.03 7.07
N TYR A 265 -14.14 5.22 7.60
CA TYR A 265 -12.96 5.46 8.43
C TYR A 265 -13.38 5.63 9.89
N LEU A 266 -12.75 4.89 10.79
CA LEU A 266 -13.00 4.94 12.24
C LEU A 266 -11.65 5.07 12.96
N GLN A 267 -11.27 6.29 13.34
CA GLN A 267 -10.04 6.61 14.09
C GLN A 267 -8.79 5.82 13.65
N GLY A 268 -8.53 5.82 12.34
CA GLY A 268 -7.37 5.15 11.72
C GLY A 268 -7.64 3.74 11.18
N ILE A 269 -8.82 3.16 11.43
CA ILE A 269 -9.26 1.90 10.82
C ILE A 269 -10.05 2.19 9.56
N SER A 270 -9.77 1.47 8.47
CA SER A 270 -10.61 1.49 7.27
C SER A 270 -11.48 0.23 7.23
N LEU A 271 -12.80 0.40 7.18
CA LEU A 271 -13.77 -0.67 6.94
C LEU A 271 -14.26 -0.58 5.49
N ASN A 272 -14.12 -1.68 4.75
CA ASN A 272 -14.72 -1.83 3.43
C ASN A 272 -16.05 -2.54 3.61
N VAL A 273 -17.13 -1.77 3.73
CA VAL A 273 -18.46 -2.31 4.00
C VAL A 273 -19.11 -2.75 2.69
N VAL A 274 -19.33 -4.06 2.57
CA VAL A 274 -20.00 -4.66 1.41
C VAL A 274 -21.50 -4.46 1.56
N ASP A 275 -22.16 -3.80 0.60
CA ASP A 275 -23.63 -3.71 0.59
C ASP A 275 -24.25 -5.08 0.31
N THR A 276 -24.55 -5.80 1.40
CA THR A 276 -25.04 -7.18 1.32
C THR A 276 -26.56 -7.32 1.15
N ALA A 277 -27.34 -6.24 1.17
CA ALA A 277 -28.73 -6.15 0.70
C ALA A 277 -29.40 -4.90 1.28
N GLY A 278 -29.87 -3.99 0.42
CA GLY A 278 -30.94 -3.05 0.76
C GLY A 278 -30.56 -1.96 1.75
N ILE A 279 -29.29 -1.57 1.80
CA ILE A 279 -28.83 -0.43 2.59
C ILE A 279 -29.42 0.90 2.07
N ARG A 280 -29.78 0.97 0.78
CA ARG A 280 -30.58 2.06 0.21
C ARG A 280 -32.03 1.61 0.07
N ASP A 281 -32.95 2.46 0.54
CA ASP A 281 -34.40 2.27 0.48
C ASP A 281 -34.84 1.71 -0.89
N THR A 282 -35.24 0.44 -0.89
CA THR A 282 -36.21 -0.07 -1.85
C THR A 282 -37.29 -0.77 -1.06
N GLU A 283 -38.39 -0.05 -0.84
CA GLU A 283 -39.70 -0.64 -0.55
C GLU A 283 -40.03 -1.62 -1.68
N ASP A 284 -39.78 -2.92 -1.48
CA ASP A 284 -40.66 -4.04 -1.90
C ASP A 284 -39.94 -5.41 -1.99
N VAL A 285 -40.52 -6.40 -1.28
CA VAL A 285 -40.65 -7.83 -1.66
C VAL A 285 -39.40 -8.76 -1.60
N VAL A 286 -38.20 -8.36 -1.15
CA VAL A 286 -36.99 -9.23 -1.22
C VAL A 286 -36.36 -9.62 0.15
N GLU A 287 -37.16 -9.98 1.16
CA GLU A 287 -36.65 -10.12 2.55
C GLU A 287 -36.01 -11.48 2.93
N LYS A 288 -36.21 -12.59 2.21
CA LYS A 288 -35.46 -13.85 2.47
C LYS A 288 -34.19 -14.02 1.62
N ILE A 289 -34.19 -13.43 0.43
CA ILE A 289 -33.04 -13.43 -0.48
C ILE A 289 -31.94 -12.53 0.10
N GLY A 290 -32.29 -11.43 0.78
CA GLY A 290 -31.34 -10.53 1.44
C GLY A 290 -30.52 -11.18 2.54
N VAL A 291 -31.13 -11.98 3.43
CA VAL A 291 -30.40 -12.66 4.53
C VAL A 291 -29.47 -13.76 3.98
N SER A 292 -29.95 -14.57 3.02
CA SER A 292 -29.14 -15.65 2.44
C SER A 292 -27.93 -15.10 1.68
N ARG A 293 -28.13 -14.02 0.90
CA ARG A 293 -27.05 -13.33 0.17
C ARG A 293 -26.06 -12.66 1.13
N ALA A 294 -26.54 -12.04 2.20
CA ALA A 294 -25.67 -11.44 3.21
C ALA A 294 -24.84 -12.49 3.95
N MET A 295 -25.40 -13.68 4.20
CA MET A 295 -24.65 -14.80 4.77
C MET A 295 -23.59 -15.35 3.80
N GLU A 296 -23.83 -15.34 2.49
CA GLU A 296 -22.81 -15.73 1.50
C GLU A 296 -21.63 -14.76 1.44
N GLU A 297 -21.90 -13.45 1.50
CA GLU A 297 -20.83 -12.46 1.54
C GLU A 297 -20.11 -12.43 2.89
N ALA A 298 -20.83 -12.64 3.99
CA ALA A 298 -20.24 -12.79 5.32
C ALA A 298 -19.28 -13.99 5.43
N LYS A 299 -19.40 -15.01 4.56
CA LYS A 299 -18.40 -16.10 4.50
C LYS A 299 -17.02 -15.62 4.08
N LYS A 300 -16.96 -14.55 3.28
CA LYS A 300 -15.74 -13.96 2.70
C LYS A 300 -15.26 -12.72 3.49
N ALA A 301 -15.98 -12.31 4.53
CA ALA A 301 -15.67 -11.11 5.29
C ALA A 301 -14.56 -11.35 6.31
N ASP A 302 -13.75 -10.32 6.53
CA ASP A 302 -12.74 -10.29 7.60
C ASP A 302 -13.40 -9.99 8.95
N LEU A 303 -14.45 -9.14 8.96
CA LEU A 303 -15.25 -8.75 10.12
C LEU A 303 -16.75 -8.87 9.82
N ILE A 304 -17.50 -9.38 10.79
CA ILE A 304 -18.96 -9.33 10.80
C ILE A 304 -19.44 -8.40 11.91
N ILE A 305 -20.21 -7.37 11.56
CA ILE A 305 -20.92 -6.54 12.54
C ILE A 305 -22.37 -7.03 12.58
N TYR A 306 -22.77 -7.71 13.66
CA TYR A 306 -24.13 -8.19 13.80
C TYR A 306 -24.96 -7.23 14.65
N VAL A 307 -25.99 -6.65 14.04
CA VAL A 307 -26.92 -5.71 14.69
C VAL A 307 -28.18 -6.44 15.16
N VAL A 308 -28.38 -6.45 16.48
CA VAL A 308 -29.53 -7.01 17.19
C VAL A 308 -30.44 -5.86 17.64
N ASP A 309 -31.76 -6.01 17.48
CA ASP A 309 -32.73 -5.07 18.05
C ASP A 309 -32.99 -5.43 19.52
N GLY A 310 -32.48 -4.62 20.45
CA GLY A 310 -32.66 -4.87 21.89
C GLY A 310 -34.08 -4.63 22.41
N SER A 311 -34.95 -4.00 21.62
CA SER A 311 -36.33 -3.68 22.00
C SER A 311 -37.35 -4.79 21.71
N ARG A 312 -36.91 -5.95 21.21
CA ARG A 312 -37.79 -7.06 20.77
C ARG A 312 -37.17 -8.41 21.13
N GLU A 313 -38.01 -9.42 21.35
CA GLU A 313 -37.56 -10.80 21.58
C GLU A 313 -36.77 -11.37 20.40
N LEU A 314 -35.79 -12.23 20.72
CA LEU A 314 -35.00 -12.97 19.73
C LEU A 314 -35.85 -14.03 19.01
N ASP A 315 -35.61 -14.23 17.72
CA ASP A 315 -36.27 -15.28 16.92
C ASP A 315 -35.28 -16.22 16.23
N GLU A 316 -35.80 -17.20 15.49
CA GLU A 316 -35.01 -18.21 14.77
C GLU A 316 -33.90 -17.62 13.87
N ASN A 317 -34.12 -16.47 13.23
CA ASN A 317 -33.10 -15.83 12.39
C ASN A 317 -31.95 -15.27 13.23
N ASP A 318 -32.23 -14.72 14.42
CA ASP A 318 -31.18 -14.26 15.32
C ASP A 318 -30.34 -15.44 15.77
N TYR A 319 -30.98 -16.54 16.18
CA TYR A 319 -30.27 -17.75 16.58
C TYR A 319 -29.41 -18.31 15.44
N GLN A 320 -29.91 -18.29 14.20
CA GLN A 320 -29.14 -18.73 13.02
C GLN A 320 -27.93 -17.83 12.75
N ILE A 321 -28.07 -16.50 12.83
CA ILE A 321 -26.95 -15.58 12.64
C ILE A 321 -25.94 -15.75 13.77
N MET A 322 -26.38 -15.82 15.02
CA MET A 322 -25.51 -16.06 16.19
C MET A 322 -24.73 -17.37 16.06
N ASP A 323 -25.37 -18.45 15.60
CA ASP A 323 -24.68 -19.72 15.38
C ASP A 323 -23.66 -19.64 14.22
N PHE A 324 -23.95 -18.85 13.18
CA PHE A 324 -23.04 -18.64 12.06
C PHE A 324 -21.80 -17.81 12.42
N ILE A 325 -21.94 -16.81 13.31
CA ILE A 325 -20.84 -15.90 13.67
C ILE A 325 -19.90 -16.46 14.74
N LYS A 326 -20.28 -17.52 15.49
CA LYS A 326 -19.49 -18.07 16.63
C LYS A 326 -18.00 -18.26 16.37
N GLU A 327 -17.64 -18.83 15.22
CA GLU A 327 -16.24 -19.14 14.87
C GLU A 327 -15.62 -18.10 13.93
N ARG A 328 -16.22 -16.90 13.85
CA ARG A 328 -15.80 -15.82 12.95
C ARG A 328 -15.54 -14.55 13.75
N LYS A 329 -14.56 -13.76 13.32
CA LYS A 329 -14.29 -12.44 13.92
C LYS A 329 -15.53 -11.55 13.77
N SER A 330 -16.21 -11.28 14.88
CA SER A 330 -17.50 -10.62 14.87
C SER A 330 -17.65 -9.67 16.06
N VAL A 331 -18.34 -8.56 15.86
CA VAL A 331 -18.78 -7.67 16.93
C VAL A 331 -20.30 -7.65 16.93
N VAL A 332 -20.90 -7.84 18.11
CA VAL A 332 -22.36 -7.85 18.25
C VAL A 332 -22.82 -6.54 18.86
N LEU A 333 -23.74 -5.88 18.16
CA LEU A 333 -24.30 -4.59 18.55
C LEU A 333 -25.74 -4.78 19.00
N LEU A 334 -26.02 -4.55 20.28
CA LEU A 334 -27.37 -4.49 20.81
C LEU A 334 -27.90 -3.07 20.62
N ASN A 335 -28.59 -2.86 19.50
CA ASN A 335 -29.06 -1.55 19.07
C ASN A 335 -30.40 -1.16 19.72
N LYS A 336 -30.72 0.13 19.68
CA LYS A 336 -31.89 0.77 20.30
C LYS A 336 -31.83 0.74 21.83
N SER A 337 -30.64 0.92 22.40
CA SER A 337 -30.45 1.05 23.85
C SER A 337 -31.15 2.28 24.47
N ASP A 338 -31.67 3.19 23.65
CA ASP A 338 -32.56 4.28 24.06
C ASP A 338 -33.99 3.81 24.43
N LEU A 339 -34.36 2.58 24.08
CA LEU A 339 -35.64 1.96 24.42
C LEU A 339 -35.52 0.99 25.60
N GLU A 340 -36.65 0.58 26.16
CA GLU A 340 -36.67 -0.43 27.23
C GLU A 340 -36.17 -1.79 26.68
N PRO A 341 -35.10 -2.37 27.26
CA PRO A 341 -34.49 -3.58 26.74
C PRO A 341 -35.37 -4.80 27.04
N VAL A 342 -35.71 -5.53 26.00
CA VAL A 342 -36.41 -6.82 26.08
C VAL A 342 -35.42 -7.99 26.09
N VAL A 343 -34.24 -7.79 25.50
CA VAL A 343 -33.17 -8.80 25.41
C VAL A 343 -31.99 -8.39 26.28
N SER A 344 -31.45 -9.36 27.02
CA SER A 344 -30.25 -9.17 27.84
C SER A 344 -28.98 -9.29 27.00
N ALA A 345 -28.01 -8.38 27.22
CA ALA A 345 -26.68 -8.50 26.62
C ALA A 345 -26.02 -9.85 26.99
N ASP A 346 -26.13 -10.30 28.24
CA ASP A 346 -25.56 -11.57 28.70
C ASP A 346 -26.11 -12.79 27.94
N GLU A 347 -27.38 -12.74 27.53
CA GLU A 347 -28.02 -13.80 26.76
C GLU A 347 -27.42 -13.88 25.36
N VAL A 348 -27.26 -12.72 24.72
CA VAL A 348 -26.67 -12.59 23.39
C VAL A 348 -25.18 -12.94 23.41
N GLU A 349 -24.42 -12.52 24.43
CA GLU A 349 -23.00 -12.87 24.56
C GLU A 349 -22.81 -14.38 24.69
N LYS A 350 -23.55 -15.04 25.60
CA LYS A 350 -23.47 -16.49 25.79
C LYS A 350 -23.84 -17.26 24.53
N ARG A 351 -24.81 -16.76 23.76
CA ARG A 351 -25.26 -17.46 22.55
C ARG A 351 -24.33 -17.21 21.38
N SER A 352 -23.87 -15.99 21.17
CA SER A 352 -23.01 -15.62 20.03
C SER A 352 -21.54 -16.00 20.23
N GLY A 353 -21.08 -16.08 21.48
CA GLY A 353 -19.66 -16.30 21.81
C GLY A 353 -18.80 -15.04 21.66
N HIS A 354 -19.41 -13.87 21.42
CA HIS A 354 -18.73 -12.60 21.17
C HIS A 354 -19.18 -11.56 22.19
N LYS A 355 -18.34 -10.55 22.41
CA LYS A 355 -18.68 -9.38 23.23
C LYS A 355 -19.86 -8.62 22.61
N VAL A 356 -20.79 -8.18 23.45
CA VAL A 356 -21.96 -7.42 23.03
C VAL A 356 -21.82 -5.96 23.48
N ILE A 357 -21.98 -5.05 22.54
CA ILE A 357 -21.90 -3.61 22.77
C ILE A 357 -23.29 -3.02 22.63
N GLY A 358 -23.79 -2.40 23.70
CA GLY A 358 -25.04 -1.65 23.66
C GLY A 358 -24.84 -0.33 22.91
N ILE A 359 -25.65 -0.10 21.88
CA ILE A 359 -25.60 1.15 21.09
C ILE A 359 -26.99 1.73 20.87
N SER A 360 -27.05 3.03 20.64
CA SER A 360 -28.18 3.66 19.95
C SER A 360 -27.68 4.34 18.71
N ALA A 361 -27.96 3.74 17.54
CA ALA A 361 -27.67 4.37 16.26
C ALA A 361 -28.51 5.64 16.01
N LYS A 362 -29.55 5.90 16.81
CA LYS A 362 -30.38 7.11 16.71
C LYS A 362 -29.80 8.27 17.52
N GLU A 363 -29.31 7.97 18.72
CA GLU A 363 -28.71 8.95 19.64
C GLU A 363 -27.18 8.99 19.51
N GLU A 364 -26.60 8.24 18.57
CA GLU A 364 -25.15 8.18 18.29
C GLU A 364 -24.33 7.80 19.54
N THR A 365 -24.81 6.84 20.32
CA THR A 365 -24.14 6.39 21.56
C THR A 365 -23.56 4.98 21.41
N GLY A 366 -22.37 4.78 21.99
CA GLY A 366 -21.68 3.48 22.01
C GLY A 366 -20.88 3.17 20.75
N ILE A 367 -20.77 4.12 19.81
CA ILE A 367 -19.93 3.97 18.60
C ILE A 367 -18.45 3.89 18.98
N ASP A 368 -17.96 4.73 19.91
CA ASP A 368 -16.57 4.65 20.42
C ASP A 368 -16.18 3.24 20.90
N LEU A 369 -17.12 2.54 21.56
CA LEU A 369 -16.88 1.18 22.06
C LEU A 369 -16.78 0.16 20.92
N LEU A 370 -17.56 0.34 19.85
CA LEU A 370 -17.44 -0.46 18.63
C LEU A 370 -16.05 -0.26 18.02
N GLU A 371 -15.55 0.98 18.00
CA GLU A 371 -14.20 1.25 17.50
C GLU A 371 -13.11 0.57 18.33
N GLU A 372 -13.17 0.69 19.66
CA GLU A 372 -12.22 0.04 20.57
C GLU A 372 -12.21 -1.48 20.39
N GLU A 373 -13.37 -2.09 20.19
CA GLU A 373 -13.48 -3.52 19.97
C GLU A 373 -12.90 -3.96 18.63
N ILE A 374 -13.17 -3.20 17.55
CA ILE A 374 -12.54 -3.49 16.25
C ILE A 374 -11.02 -3.31 16.34
N LYS A 375 -10.55 -2.30 17.09
CA LYS A 375 -9.12 -2.13 17.39
C LYS A 375 -8.55 -3.37 18.07
N SER A 376 -9.22 -3.89 19.10
CA SER A 376 -8.82 -5.15 19.75
C SER A 376 -8.75 -6.33 18.77
N LEU A 377 -9.80 -6.58 17.98
CA LEU A 377 -9.88 -7.77 17.12
C LEU A 377 -8.85 -7.84 15.98
N PHE A 378 -8.37 -6.68 15.51
CA PHE A 378 -7.47 -6.59 14.37
C PHE A 378 -6.09 -6.04 14.71
N TYR A 379 -5.96 -5.37 15.85
CA TYR A 379 -4.76 -4.64 16.22
C TYR A 379 -4.25 -4.94 17.64
N GLU A 380 -4.93 -5.75 18.47
CA GLU A 380 -4.35 -6.25 19.74
C GLU A 380 -3.42 -7.46 19.57
N GLY A 381 -2.32 -7.41 20.31
CA GLY A 381 -1.16 -8.31 20.21
C GLY A 381 0.05 -7.53 19.76
N GLU A 382 0.58 -6.64 20.64
CA GLU A 382 1.78 -5.79 20.44
C GLU A 382 2.11 -5.57 18.96
N ILE A 383 1.21 -4.92 18.22
CA ILE A 383 1.65 -4.25 17.01
C ILE A 383 2.40 -3.02 17.50
N ASP A 384 3.66 -3.25 17.84
CA ASP A 384 4.63 -2.18 17.94
C ASP A 384 4.86 -1.68 16.51
N PHE A 385 3.90 -0.87 16.03
CA PHE A 385 3.96 -0.19 14.74
C PHE A 385 5.25 0.62 14.60
N ASN A 386 5.91 0.92 15.72
CA ASN A 386 7.16 1.66 15.76
C ASN A 386 8.38 0.79 15.41
N ASP A 387 8.35 -0.54 15.57
CA ASP A 387 9.56 -1.37 15.50
C ASP A 387 9.48 -2.62 14.59
N GLN A 388 8.33 -2.94 13.99
CA GLN A 388 8.21 -4.08 13.07
C GLN A 388 7.95 -3.66 11.63
N VAL A 389 8.80 -4.13 10.71
CA VAL A 389 8.59 -4.00 9.26
C VAL A 389 7.34 -4.79 8.87
N MET A 390 6.36 -4.09 8.30
CA MET A 390 5.14 -4.71 7.78
C MET A 390 5.27 -4.99 6.29
N ILE A 391 4.94 -6.23 5.90
CA ILE A 391 4.87 -6.61 4.50
C ILE A 391 3.43 -6.50 4.01
N THR A 392 3.13 -5.50 3.19
CA THR A 392 1.77 -5.24 2.66
C THR A 392 1.57 -5.87 1.27
N ASN A 393 2.63 -5.97 0.46
CA ASN A 393 2.53 -6.36 -0.93
C ASN A 393 2.56 -7.89 -1.12
N VAL A 394 1.57 -8.44 -1.82
CA VAL A 394 1.45 -9.88 -2.12
C VAL A 394 2.68 -10.42 -2.88
N ARG A 395 3.31 -9.59 -3.72
CA ARG A 395 4.55 -9.94 -4.44
C ARG A 395 5.68 -10.24 -3.46
N HIS A 396 5.82 -9.42 -2.43
CA HIS A 396 6.83 -9.61 -1.39
C HIS A 396 6.53 -10.85 -0.57
N VAL A 397 5.26 -11.07 -0.19
CA VAL A 397 4.84 -12.26 0.54
C VAL A 397 5.17 -13.54 -0.22
N LYS A 398 4.93 -13.56 -1.53
CA LYS A 398 5.27 -14.70 -2.38
C LYS A 398 6.78 -14.93 -2.38
N ALA A 399 7.58 -13.91 -2.68
CA ALA A 399 9.04 -14.00 -2.70
C ALA A 399 9.62 -14.47 -1.35
N LEU A 400 9.08 -13.99 -0.22
CA LEU A 400 9.48 -14.40 1.12
C LEU A 400 9.14 -15.88 1.40
N LYS A 401 7.97 -16.36 0.96
CA LYS A 401 7.57 -17.77 1.09
C LYS A 401 8.45 -18.67 0.23
N ASP A 402 8.67 -18.29 -1.03
CA ASP A 402 9.54 -19.03 -1.94
C ASP A 402 10.96 -19.13 -1.35
N ALA A 403 11.51 -18.02 -0.83
CA ALA A 403 12.80 -18.03 -0.14
C ALA A 403 12.81 -18.91 1.13
N PHE A 404 11.72 -18.92 1.92
CA PHE A 404 11.60 -19.78 3.09
C PHE A 404 11.58 -21.27 2.72
N GLU A 405 10.91 -21.62 1.62
CA GLU A 405 10.92 -22.98 1.06
C GLU A 405 12.34 -23.38 0.65
N SER A 406 13.07 -22.54 -0.08
CA SER A 406 14.45 -22.80 -0.48
C SER A 406 15.38 -22.96 0.72
N MET A 407 15.25 -22.13 1.75
CA MET A 407 15.99 -22.31 3.01
C MET A 407 15.62 -23.62 3.74
N SER A 408 14.40 -24.12 3.56
CA SER A 408 13.98 -25.42 4.11
C SER A 408 14.56 -26.59 3.32
N MET A 409 14.81 -26.41 2.02
CA MET A 409 15.56 -27.39 1.21
C MET A 409 17.01 -27.49 1.67
N VAL A 410 17.67 -26.36 1.96
CA VAL A 410 19.03 -26.35 2.55
C VAL A 410 19.07 -27.14 3.86
N GLU A 411 18.13 -26.89 4.78
CA GLU A 411 18.03 -27.61 6.06
C GLU A 411 17.91 -29.12 5.85
N ASN A 412 17.01 -29.55 4.95
CA ASN A 412 16.81 -30.96 4.63
C ASN A 412 18.05 -31.59 3.98
N SER A 413 18.75 -30.86 3.11
CA SER A 413 20.00 -31.31 2.50
C SER A 413 21.08 -31.55 3.57
N ILE A 414 21.19 -30.66 4.57
CA ILE A 414 22.11 -30.82 5.70
C ILE A 414 21.74 -32.05 6.54
N GLU A 415 20.46 -32.20 6.89
CA GLU A 415 19.97 -33.33 7.70
C GLU A 415 20.19 -34.69 7.03
N ASN A 416 20.08 -34.74 5.70
CA ASN A 416 20.34 -35.96 4.92
C ASN A 416 21.83 -36.24 4.67
N GLY A 417 22.73 -35.36 5.13
CA GLY A 417 24.17 -35.49 4.90
C GLY A 417 24.54 -35.39 3.42
N MET A 418 23.85 -34.54 2.66
CA MET A 418 24.16 -34.29 1.26
C MET A 418 25.53 -33.59 1.15
N PRO A 419 26.24 -33.75 0.02
CA PRO A 419 27.44 -32.98 -0.25
C PRO A 419 27.18 -31.47 -0.28
N GLU A 420 28.18 -30.66 0.05
CA GLU A 420 28.04 -29.23 0.31
C GLU A 420 27.70 -28.38 -0.93
N ASP A 421 28.02 -28.88 -2.13
CA ASP A 421 27.65 -28.28 -3.41
C ASP A 421 26.13 -28.25 -3.65
N PHE A 422 25.37 -29.16 -3.02
CA PHE A 422 23.90 -29.09 -3.06
C PHE A 422 23.34 -27.93 -2.23
N TYR A 423 24.05 -27.49 -1.19
CA TYR A 423 23.59 -26.38 -0.35
C TYR A 423 23.63 -25.06 -1.12
N SER A 424 24.67 -24.83 -1.94
CA SER A 424 24.83 -23.56 -2.66
C SER A 424 23.72 -23.31 -3.68
N ILE A 425 23.17 -24.36 -4.29
CA ILE A 425 22.04 -24.26 -5.24
C ILE A 425 20.80 -23.69 -4.56
N ASP A 426 20.38 -24.27 -3.44
CA ASP A 426 19.18 -23.85 -2.71
C ASP A 426 19.38 -22.49 -2.00
N LEU A 427 20.61 -22.21 -1.53
CA LEU A 427 20.99 -20.89 -1.02
C LEU A 427 20.90 -19.82 -2.11
N MET A 428 21.39 -20.11 -3.31
CA MET A 428 21.34 -19.19 -4.44
C MET A 428 19.90 -18.92 -4.87
N ASP A 429 19.05 -19.95 -4.92
CA ASP A 429 17.62 -19.75 -5.20
C ASP A 429 16.97 -18.84 -4.15
N ALA A 430 17.22 -19.06 -2.85
CA ALA A 430 16.73 -18.17 -1.79
C ALA A 430 17.22 -16.72 -1.97
N TYR A 431 18.50 -16.54 -2.31
CA TYR A 431 19.10 -15.22 -2.56
C TYR A 431 18.43 -14.49 -3.75
N GLU A 432 18.14 -15.21 -4.83
CA GLU A 432 17.44 -14.69 -6.01
C GLU A 432 15.99 -14.34 -5.71
N LYS A 433 15.24 -15.20 -5.01
CA LYS A 433 13.85 -14.92 -4.61
C LYS A 433 13.76 -13.63 -3.79
N LEU A 434 14.68 -13.43 -2.86
CA LEU A 434 14.76 -12.18 -2.08
C LEU A 434 15.15 -10.97 -2.94
N GLY A 435 16.02 -11.17 -3.94
CA GLY A 435 16.40 -10.14 -4.92
C GLY A 435 15.21 -9.56 -5.68
N LEU A 436 14.21 -10.40 -5.98
CA LEU A 436 12.98 -9.96 -6.65
C LEU A 436 12.29 -8.82 -5.88
N ILE A 437 12.34 -8.80 -4.55
CA ILE A 437 11.67 -7.78 -3.71
C ILE A 437 12.28 -6.40 -3.95
N VAL A 438 13.60 -6.31 -3.89
CA VAL A 438 14.37 -5.06 -4.04
C VAL A 438 14.63 -4.68 -5.50
N GLY A 439 14.33 -5.57 -6.46
CA GLY A 439 14.51 -5.28 -7.88
C GLY A 439 15.84 -5.75 -8.45
N GLU A 440 16.60 -6.57 -7.72
CA GLU A 440 17.80 -7.21 -8.22
C GLU A 440 17.40 -8.47 -9.00
N SER A 441 17.88 -8.60 -10.24
CA SER A 441 17.54 -9.71 -11.15
C SER A 441 16.07 -9.76 -11.60
N VAL A 442 15.41 -8.60 -11.68
CA VAL A 442 14.03 -8.51 -12.18
C VAL A 442 13.99 -8.30 -13.69
N GLU A 443 13.09 -9.02 -14.38
CA GLU A 443 12.83 -8.86 -15.80
C GLU A 443 12.15 -7.52 -16.13
N ASP A 444 12.46 -6.95 -17.29
CA ASP A 444 11.90 -5.66 -17.75
C ASP A 444 10.36 -5.64 -17.76
N ASP A 445 9.71 -6.76 -18.02
CA ASP A 445 8.25 -6.87 -18.07
C ASP A 445 7.61 -6.64 -16.70
N LEU A 446 8.19 -7.16 -15.61
CA LEU A 446 7.68 -6.94 -14.26
C LEU A 446 7.87 -5.47 -13.84
N VAL A 447 9.02 -4.89 -14.19
CA VAL A 447 9.27 -3.45 -14.00
C VAL A 447 8.19 -2.63 -14.69
N ASN A 448 7.91 -2.93 -15.97
CA ASN A 448 6.88 -2.24 -16.74
C ASN A 448 5.47 -2.42 -16.15
N GLU A 449 5.11 -3.62 -15.69
CA GLU A 449 3.80 -3.86 -15.07
C GLU A 449 3.62 -3.00 -13.81
N ILE A 450 4.63 -2.93 -12.94
CA ILE A 450 4.58 -2.13 -11.70
C ILE A 450 4.40 -0.64 -12.03
N PHE A 451 5.25 -0.10 -12.91
CA PHE A 451 5.21 1.34 -13.24
C PHE A 451 4.00 1.75 -14.08
N SER A 452 3.38 0.82 -14.82
CA SER A 452 2.13 1.09 -15.55
C SER A 452 0.95 1.49 -14.65
N LYS A 453 1.00 1.14 -13.35
CA LYS A 453 -0.03 1.46 -12.35
C LYS A 453 0.13 2.87 -11.75
N PHE A 454 1.21 3.58 -12.09
CA PHE A 454 1.51 4.92 -11.59
C PHE A 454 0.81 5.99 -12.44
N CYS A 455 0.60 7.17 -11.84
CA CYS A 455 0.09 8.33 -12.57
C CYS A 455 1.16 8.91 -13.53
N MET A 456 0.73 9.63 -14.56
CA MET A 456 1.66 10.45 -15.34
C MET A 456 2.25 11.57 -14.46
N GLY A 457 3.57 11.77 -14.50
CA GLY A 457 4.27 12.80 -13.71
C GLY A 457 4.94 12.31 -12.42
N LYS A 458 4.75 11.04 -12.08
CA LYS A 458 5.57 10.32 -11.11
C LYS A 458 6.03 9.01 -11.71
#